data_AF-A0A9W3PIS3-F1
#
_entry.id   AF-A0A9W3PIS3-F1
#
_cell.length_a   1.000
_cell.length_b   1.000
_cell.length_c   1.000
_cell.angle_alpha   90.00
_cell.angle_beta   90.00
_cell.angle_gamma   90.00
#
_symmetry.space_group_name_H-M   'P 1'
#
loop_
_entity.id
_entity.type
_entity.pdbx_description
1 polymer ?
#
loop_
_entity_poly.entity_id
_entity_poly.type
_entity_poly.pdbx_seq_one_letter_code
_entity_poly.pdbx_strand_id
1 'polypeptide(L)'
;MKEVTLVFKSGAKASFTVEQFKTFKNSFGFLSGIEYEGATGKVPLHIGVSNIDAIFVEDIIEEESKEPDQPIEDFYGCEIKQDDKYFMFGQDAVLEGNQTNYLIAEQSVECFRAA
;
A
#
# COMPACT_ATOMS: atom_id res chain seq x y z
N MET A 1 5.20 -0.38 -11.56
CA MET A 1 3.78 -0.15 -11.96
C MET A 1 3.63 1.18 -12.72
N LYS A 2 2.49 1.52 -13.35
CA LYS A 2 2.26 2.85 -13.98
C LYS A 2 0.99 3.51 -13.43
N GLU A 3 1.04 4.82 -13.19
CA GLU A 3 -0.09 5.63 -12.71
C GLU A 3 -0.66 6.50 -13.83
N VAL A 4 -1.97 6.73 -13.81
CA VAL A 4 -2.66 7.72 -14.64
C VAL A 4 -3.30 8.76 -13.74
N THR A 5 -2.90 10.03 -13.90
CA THR A 5 -3.50 11.16 -13.22
C THR A 5 -4.37 11.97 -14.17
N LEU A 6 -5.65 12.12 -13.82
CA LEU A 6 -6.59 13.03 -14.47
C LEU A 6 -6.60 14.38 -13.74
N VAL A 7 -6.40 15.48 -14.48
CA VAL A 7 -6.54 16.84 -13.96
C VAL A 7 -7.73 17.53 -14.62
N PHE A 8 -8.69 17.92 -13.78
CA PHE A 8 -9.88 18.65 -14.22
C PHE A 8 -9.59 20.15 -14.31
N LYS A 9 -10.31 20.88 -15.16
CA LYS A 9 -10.21 22.35 -15.25
C LYS A 9 -10.51 23.08 -13.93
N SER A 10 -11.23 22.45 -13.02
CA SER A 10 -11.44 22.95 -11.65
C SER A 10 -10.20 22.88 -10.77
N GLY A 11 -9.13 22.22 -11.22
CA GLY A 11 -7.93 21.90 -10.44
C GLY A 11 -8.04 20.60 -9.63
N ALA A 12 -9.21 19.95 -9.61
CA ALA A 12 -9.37 18.65 -8.97
C ALA A 12 -8.50 17.59 -9.68
N LYS A 13 -8.03 16.59 -8.93
CA LYS A 13 -7.19 15.51 -9.43
C LYS A 13 -7.76 14.15 -9.03
N ALA A 14 -7.62 13.16 -9.89
CA ALA A 14 -7.92 11.76 -9.60
C ALA A 14 -6.82 10.86 -10.18
N SER A 15 -6.41 9.85 -9.42
CA SER A 15 -5.29 8.96 -9.72
C SER A 15 -5.76 7.50 -9.81
N PHE A 16 -5.26 6.76 -10.79
CA PHE A 16 -5.61 5.36 -11.05
C PHE A 16 -4.38 4.57 -11.48
N THR A 17 -4.37 3.25 -11.29
CA THR A 17 -3.36 2.42 -11.96
C THR A 17 -3.69 2.29 -13.45
N VAL A 18 -2.68 2.08 -14.30
CA VAL A 18 -2.90 1.89 -15.75
C VAL A 18 -3.80 0.69 -16.04
N GLU A 19 -3.74 -0.37 -15.23
CA GLU A 19 -4.61 -1.55 -15.39
C GLU A 19 -6.09 -1.22 -15.19
N GLN A 20 -6.37 -0.27 -14.30
CA GLN A 20 -7.71 0.22 -14.03
C GLN A 20 -8.17 1.23 -15.08
N PHE A 21 -7.34 1.69 -16.03
CA PHE A 21 -7.66 2.83 -16.89
C PHE A 21 -7.77 2.44 -18.37
N LYS A 22 -8.97 2.60 -18.97
CA LYS A 22 -9.22 2.33 -20.40
C LYS A 22 -9.60 3.60 -21.14
N THR A 23 -9.05 3.79 -22.33
CA THR A 23 -9.40 4.90 -23.23
C THR A 23 -10.08 4.39 -24.49
N PHE A 24 -11.04 5.16 -25.01
CA PHE A 24 -11.75 4.86 -26.25
C PHE A 24 -11.50 5.97 -27.26
N LYS A 25 -11.33 5.59 -28.53
CA LYS A 25 -11.21 6.53 -29.65
C LYS A 25 -12.41 6.36 -30.59
N ASN A 26 -12.88 7.46 -31.18
CA ASN A 26 -13.89 7.40 -32.25
C ASN A 26 -13.26 6.98 -33.59
N SER A 27 -14.10 6.80 -34.62
CA SER A 27 -13.67 6.42 -35.97
C SER A 27 -12.76 7.44 -36.66
N PHE A 28 -12.59 8.63 -36.08
CA PHE A 28 -11.71 9.69 -36.55
C PHE A 28 -10.42 9.81 -35.72
N GLY A 29 -10.21 8.91 -34.75
CA GLY A 29 -9.01 8.86 -33.92
C GLY A 29 -9.00 9.78 -32.69
N PHE A 30 -10.07 10.54 -32.45
CA PHE A 30 -10.21 11.39 -31.26
C PHE A 30 -10.62 10.59 -30.04
N LEU A 31 -10.13 10.96 -28.86
CA LEU A 31 -10.56 10.40 -27.58
C LEU A 31 -12.07 10.62 -27.39
N SER A 32 -12.84 9.55 -27.22
CA SER A 32 -14.30 9.55 -27.12
C SER A 32 -14.82 9.08 -25.75
N GLY A 33 -13.95 8.51 -24.91
CA GLY A 33 -14.33 8.07 -23.57
C GLY A 33 -13.15 7.55 -22.76
N ILE A 34 -13.35 7.50 -21.45
CA ILE A 34 -12.42 6.91 -20.48
C ILE A 34 -13.27 6.08 -19.51
N GLU A 35 -12.82 4.87 -19.18
CA GLU A 35 -13.42 4.02 -18.14
C GLU A 35 -12.37 3.68 -17.08
N TYR A 36 -12.80 3.53 -15.83
CA TYR A 36 -11.96 2.96 -14.78
C TYR A 36 -12.69 2.07 -13.78
N GLU A 37 -11.99 1.05 -13.28
CA GLU A 37 -12.52 0.12 -12.25
C GLU A 37 -12.49 0.77 -10.86
N GLY A 38 -13.58 0.61 -10.08
CA GLY A 38 -13.73 1.19 -8.74
C GLY A 38 -14.82 2.26 -8.61
N ALA A 39 -15.33 2.79 -9.73
CA ALA A 39 -16.56 3.58 -9.71
C ALA A 39 -17.76 2.64 -9.50
N THR A 40 -18.26 2.58 -8.26
CA THR A 40 -19.51 1.89 -7.92
C THR A 40 -20.68 2.54 -8.67
N GLY A 41 -20.95 2.03 -9.88
CA GLY A 41 -22.03 2.51 -10.74
C GLY A 41 -21.59 2.55 -12.20
N LYS A 42 -21.96 1.50 -12.96
CA LYS A 42 -21.76 1.40 -14.41
C LYS A 42 -22.45 2.56 -15.14
N VAL A 43 -21.74 3.66 -15.36
CA VAL A 43 -22.07 4.60 -16.44
C VAL A 43 -20.75 5.09 -17.04
N PRO A 44 -20.48 4.79 -18.32
CA PRO A 44 -19.39 5.43 -19.04
C PRO A 44 -19.59 6.94 -18.97
N LEU A 45 -18.67 7.65 -18.29
CA LEU A 45 -18.76 9.10 -18.25
C LEU A 45 -18.35 9.61 -19.63
N HIS A 46 -19.31 10.12 -20.39
CA HIS A 46 -19.04 10.70 -21.70
C HIS A 46 -18.31 12.03 -21.48
N ILE A 47 -16.98 11.98 -21.51
CA ILE A 47 -16.14 13.17 -21.43
C ILE A 47 -16.25 13.86 -22.79
N GLY A 48 -17.27 14.73 -22.91
CA GLY A 48 -17.14 15.86 -23.81
C GLY A 48 -15.81 16.53 -23.44
N VAL A 49 -14.91 16.64 -24.41
CA VAL A 49 -13.52 17.13 -24.36
C VAL A 49 -13.33 18.54 -23.76
N SER A 50 -14.31 19.06 -23.02
CA SER A 50 -14.37 20.40 -22.45
C SER A 50 -13.89 20.51 -21.00
N ASN A 51 -13.85 19.44 -20.20
CA ASN A 51 -13.60 19.54 -18.74
C ASN A 51 -12.30 18.90 -18.23
N ILE A 52 -11.59 18.11 -19.05
CA ILE A 52 -10.23 17.65 -18.75
C ILE A 52 -9.25 18.69 -19.27
N ASP A 53 -8.29 19.06 -18.43
CA ASP A 53 -7.21 19.97 -18.81
C ASP A 53 -5.97 19.19 -19.26
N ALA A 54 -5.64 18.09 -18.56
CA ALA A 54 -4.50 17.22 -18.88
C ALA A 54 -4.67 15.78 -18.38
N ILE A 55 -3.95 14.85 -19.02
CA ILE A 55 -3.76 13.46 -18.57
C ILE A 55 -2.26 13.20 -18.50
N PHE A 56 -1.77 12.76 -17.34
CA PHE A 56 -0.38 12.38 -17.13
C PHE A 56 -0.28 10.87 -16.92
N VAL A 57 0.76 10.26 -17.50
CA VAL A 57 1.10 8.86 -17.27
C VAL A 57 2.52 8.83 -16.74
N GLU A 58 2.70 8.30 -15.54
CA GLU A 58 3.99 8.25 -14.86
C GLU A 58 4.34 6.79 -14.54
N ASP A 59 5.63 6.47 -14.62
CA ASP A 59 6.15 5.19 -14.16
C ASP A 59 6.25 5.27 -12.63
N ILE A 60 5.48 4.43 -11.93
CA ILE A 60 5.67 4.19 -10.50
C ILE A 60 6.86 3.23 -10.41
N ILE A 61 8.00 3.76 -10.00
CA ILE A 61 9.04 2.92 -9.40
C ILE A 61 8.36 2.35 -8.15
N GLU A 62 8.05 1.06 -8.18
CA GLU A 62 7.72 0.36 -6.95
C GLU A 62 8.90 0.63 -6.02
N GLU A 63 8.66 1.38 -4.94
CA GLU A 63 9.54 1.23 -3.81
C GLU A 63 9.47 -0.26 -3.49
N GLU A 64 10.52 -1.01 -3.86
CA GLU A 64 10.87 -2.18 -3.09
C GLU A 64 10.76 -1.69 -1.66
N SER A 65 9.79 -2.21 -0.91
CA SER A 65 9.91 -2.24 0.53
C SER A 65 11.19 -3.03 0.76
N LYS A 66 12.33 -2.33 0.73
CA LYS A 66 13.55 -2.82 1.29
C LYS A 66 13.14 -3.02 2.73
N GLU A 67 12.89 -4.27 3.10
CA GLU A 67 13.06 -4.65 4.49
C GLU A 67 14.34 -3.95 4.94
N PRO A 68 14.32 -3.25 6.09
CA PRO A 68 15.50 -2.55 6.53
C PRO A 68 16.69 -3.50 6.40
N ASP A 69 17.75 -3.05 5.74
CA ASP A 69 19.00 -3.83 5.52
C ASP A 69 19.69 -4.19 6.86
N GLN A 70 19.05 -3.81 7.96
CA GLN A 70 19.42 -4.07 9.34
C GLN A 70 18.49 -5.18 9.87
N PRO A 71 19.06 -6.26 10.40
CA PRO A 71 18.27 -7.32 11.00
C PRO A 71 17.34 -6.74 12.08
N ILE A 72 16.11 -7.25 12.13
CA ILE A 72 15.22 -6.95 13.25
C ILE A 72 15.82 -7.62 14.48
N GLU A 73 16.12 -6.85 15.52
CA GLU A 73 16.58 -7.37 16.80
C GLU A 73 15.41 -7.48 17.79
N ASP A 74 15.44 -8.50 18.64
CA ASP A 74 14.54 -8.60 19.77
C ASP A 74 14.92 -7.60 20.86
N PHE A 75 14.04 -7.42 21.85
CA PHE A 75 14.22 -6.51 22.97
C PHE A 75 15.53 -6.73 23.75
N TYR A 76 16.12 -7.93 23.67
CA TYR A 76 17.36 -8.30 24.32
C TYR A 76 18.58 -8.26 23.38
N GLY A 77 18.43 -7.72 22.17
CA GLY A 77 19.50 -7.56 21.17
C GLY A 77 19.83 -8.85 20.40
N CYS A 78 18.93 -9.84 20.38
CA CYS A 78 19.08 -11.03 19.55
C CYS A 78 18.45 -10.81 18.18
N GLU A 79 19.21 -11.05 17.11
CA GLU A 79 18.69 -11.02 15.73
C GLU A 79 17.54 -12.02 15.54
N ILE A 80 16.41 -11.52 15.03
CA ILE A 80 15.22 -12.27 14.63
C ILE A 80 15.40 -12.67 13.17
N LYS A 81 15.42 -13.99 12.92
CA LYS A 81 15.55 -14.55 11.58
C LYS A 81 14.18 -14.74 10.94
N GLN A 82 14.17 -14.93 9.62
CA GLN A 82 12.95 -15.10 8.82
C GLN A 82 12.01 -16.21 9.33
N ASP A 83 12.55 -17.29 9.88
CA ASP A 83 11.79 -18.43 10.39
C ASP A 83 11.55 -18.39 11.92
N ASP A 84 12.03 -17.33 12.60
CA ASP A 84 11.86 -17.21 14.04
C ASP A 84 10.45 -16.73 14.37
N LYS A 85 9.88 -17.33 15.42
CA LYS A 85 8.61 -16.89 15.98
C LYS A 85 8.85 -15.82 17.04
N TYR A 86 8.25 -14.66 16.85
CA TYR A 86 8.33 -13.53 17.77
C TYR A 86 6.96 -12.85 17.94
N PHE A 87 6.87 -12.00 18.96
CA PHE A 87 5.67 -11.25 19.32
C PHE A 87 6.00 -9.77 19.40
N MET A 88 5.06 -8.92 18.96
CA MET A 88 5.18 -7.46 19.06
C MET A 88 4.40 -6.94 20.27
N PHE A 89 5.08 -6.25 21.17
CA PHE A 89 4.48 -5.54 22.31
C PHE A 89 4.71 -4.05 22.13
N GLY A 90 3.76 -3.35 21.52
CA GLY A 90 3.96 -1.96 21.12
C GLY A 90 5.06 -1.85 20.07
N GLN A 91 6.20 -1.26 20.44
CA GLN A 91 7.38 -1.13 19.58
C GLN A 91 8.44 -2.21 19.83
N ASP A 92 8.27 -3.04 20.86
CA ASP A 92 9.25 -4.05 21.23
C ASP A 92 8.96 -5.38 20.52
N ALA A 93 9.95 -5.89 19.78
CA ALA A 93 9.91 -7.23 19.22
C ALA A 93 10.50 -8.23 20.23
N VAL A 94 9.83 -9.35 20.50
CA VAL A 94 10.26 -10.31 21.52
C VAL A 94 10.18 -11.73 20.97
N LEU A 95 11.31 -12.43 20.89
CA LEU A 95 11.37 -13.84 20.50
C LEU A 95 10.55 -14.72 21.45
N GLU A 96 9.96 -15.80 20.93
CA GLU A 96 9.14 -16.74 21.72
C GLU A 96 9.89 -17.26 22.97
N GLY A 97 11.19 -17.53 22.85
CA GLY A 97 12.02 -17.97 23.98
C GLY A 97 12.17 -16.93 25.10
N ASN A 98 12.03 -15.64 24.78
CA ASN A 98 12.19 -14.52 25.70
C ASN A 98 10.85 -13.95 26.20
N GLN A 99 9.72 -14.42 25.64
CA GLN A 99 8.38 -13.89 25.92
C GLN A 99 8.03 -13.92 27.42
N THR A 100 8.28 -15.03 28.12
CA THR A 100 7.96 -15.13 29.56
C THR A 100 8.75 -14.12 30.38
N ASN A 101 10.03 -13.95 30.09
CA ASN A 101 10.89 -13.01 30.82
C ASN A 101 10.44 -11.57 30.57
N TYR A 102 10.13 -11.22 29.33
CA TYR A 102 9.64 -9.90 28.96
C TYR A 102 8.30 -9.58 29.65
N LEU A 103 7.35 -10.51 29.66
CA LEU A 103 6.05 -10.31 30.31
C LEU A 103 6.15 -10.11 31.83
N ILE A 104 7.07 -10.80 32.50
CA ILE A 104 7.30 -10.63 33.93
C ILE A 104 8.01 -9.29 34.21
N ALA A 105 9.06 -8.98 33.46
CA ALA A 105 9.92 -7.82 33.72
C ALA A 105 9.26 -6.49 33.30
N GLU A 106 8.74 -6.43 32.08
CA GLU A 106 8.28 -5.17 31.47
C GLU A 106 6.76 -4.98 31.61
N GLN A 107 5.98 -6.06 31.68
CA GLN A 107 4.53 -6.00 31.80
C GLN A 107 4.00 -6.35 33.21
N SER A 108 4.89 -6.72 34.14
CA SER A 108 4.54 -7.13 35.52
C SER A 108 3.45 -8.21 35.58
N VAL A 109 3.43 -9.13 34.60
CA VAL A 109 2.43 -10.20 34.51
C VAL A 109 2.93 -11.45 35.24
N GLU A 110 2.12 -11.99 36.14
CA GLU A 110 2.36 -13.34 36.68
C GLU A 110 2.13 -14.39 35.60
N CYS A 111 3.22 -14.99 35.11
CA CYS A 111 3.18 -16.02 34.09
C CYS A 111 3.21 -17.41 34.73
N PHE A 112 2.18 -18.22 34.49
CA PHE A 112 2.11 -19.60 34.95
C PHE A 112 2.37 -20.55 33.79
N ARG A 113 3.30 -21.49 33.94
CA ARG A 113 3.46 -22.61 33.00
C ARG A 113 2.49 -23.71 33.43
N ALA A 114 1.59 -24.12 32.54
CA ALA A 114 0.85 -25.37 32.74
C ALA A 114 1.86 -26.52 32.68
N ALA A 115 1.91 -27.32 33.75
CA ALA A 115 2.75 -28.51 33.86
C ALA A 115 2.20 -29.67 33.03
#